data_AF-A0A7C3MUS5-F1
#
_entry.id   AF-A0A7C3MUS5-F1
#
_cell.length_a   1.000
_cell.length_b   1.000
_cell.length_c   1.000
_cell.angle_alpha   90.00
_cell.angle_beta   90.00
_cell.angle_gamma   90.00
#
_symmetry.space_group_name_H-M   'P 1'
#
loop_
_entity.id
_entity.type
_entity.pdbx_description
1 polymer ?
#
loop_
_entity_poly.entity_id
_entity_poly.type
_entity_poly.pdbx_seq_one_letter_code
_entity_poly.pdbx_strand_id
1 'polypeptide(L)'
;MSDALALPPDPRRFPEVANTTALRSLEQKVSLVRSAALLVVVLTLPEKALQPQYAHVFPYLVLLGCAYILLGGLLPFTTPEPRQMASLMVVCDLMFCSMLVQATGGIDSGYLALYYLPVLRAAVTMQLRDALATAGLAVALTGYLAVLHTHPAGAGPDPYWRLVSLDLSLLAMALVFALVAQEGRSYHSAVAKLSHATIRLHEQSSQLREMAQHDIVTGVYNRRYIDERINSEIVRAHEGGSRFALVLLEVKGLRRLNDARGSAAGDAALKRLAELLCRLTRRIDTVGRYSGDGFAILLSDTNAAGAEALAARLMVAMEHDPDGLTLLIGYAAFPGTAGNGVELVKEAAAMLSSNRSARFRQSSSGTERSA
;
A
#
# COMPACT_ATOMS: atom_id res chain seq x y z
N MET A 1 -17.28 24.88 13.96
CA MET A 1 -17.47 23.97 12.81
C MET A 1 -16.10 23.61 12.31
N SER A 2 -15.70 22.37 12.59
CA SER A 2 -14.35 21.85 12.38
C SER A 2 -14.26 21.27 10.97
N ASP A 3 -13.57 21.96 10.07
CA ASP A 3 -13.10 21.39 8.81
C ASP A 3 -12.00 20.39 9.13
N ALA A 4 -12.38 19.12 9.19
CA ALA A 4 -11.44 18.02 9.27
C ALA A 4 -10.59 18.00 7.99
N LEU A 5 -9.26 18.10 8.16
CA LEU A 5 -8.29 17.68 7.16
C LEU A 5 -8.59 16.22 6.78
N ALA A 6 -9.32 16.02 5.69
CA ALA A 6 -9.44 14.73 5.05
C ALA A 6 -8.06 14.37 4.48
N LEU A 7 -7.34 13.51 5.21
CA LEU A 7 -6.16 12.82 4.69
C LEU A 7 -6.52 12.21 3.32
N PRO A 8 -5.67 12.37 2.30
CA PRO A 8 -5.93 11.76 0.99
C PRO A 8 -6.12 10.24 1.18
N PRO A 9 -7.10 9.63 0.50
CA PRO A 9 -7.39 8.21 0.66
C PRO A 9 -6.16 7.38 0.31
N ASP A 10 -5.83 6.41 1.18
CA ASP A 10 -4.71 5.49 0.96
C ASP A 10 -4.88 4.79 -0.40
N PRO A 11 -3.98 5.03 -1.38
CA PRO A 11 -4.10 4.47 -2.73
C PRO A 11 -4.08 2.93 -2.74
N ARG A 12 -3.69 2.28 -1.64
CA ARG A 12 -3.69 0.82 -1.47
C ARG A 12 -5.07 0.22 -1.19
N ARG A 13 -6.02 1.00 -0.63
CA ARG A 13 -7.38 0.52 -0.30
C ARG A 13 -8.35 0.57 -1.48
N PHE A 14 -8.08 1.42 -2.47
CA PHE A 14 -8.95 1.61 -3.64
C PHE A 14 -8.13 1.69 -4.93
N PRO A 15 -7.56 0.56 -5.41
CA PRO A 15 -6.78 0.52 -6.65
C PRO A 15 -7.60 1.00 -7.88
N GLU A 16 -8.92 0.84 -7.85
CA GLU A 16 -9.85 1.37 -8.87
C GLU A 16 -9.89 2.91 -8.91
N VAL A 17 -9.78 3.56 -7.74
CA VAL A 17 -9.76 5.02 -7.61
C VAL A 17 -8.40 5.60 -8.03
N ALA A 18 -7.31 4.91 -7.72
CA ALA A 18 -5.97 5.30 -8.18
C ALA A 18 -5.83 5.20 -9.71
N ASN A 19 -6.36 4.12 -10.31
CA ASN A 19 -6.34 3.95 -11.76
C ASN A 19 -7.22 4.95 -12.50
N THR A 20 -8.41 5.26 -11.97
CA THR A 20 -9.27 6.32 -12.54
C THR A 20 -8.63 7.71 -12.44
N THR A 21 -7.90 7.99 -11.37
CA THR A 21 -7.18 9.27 -11.21
C THR A 21 -6.00 9.38 -12.18
N ALA A 22 -5.22 8.31 -12.35
CA ALA A 22 -4.11 8.27 -13.29
C ALA A 22 -4.60 8.37 -14.75
N LEU A 23 -5.66 7.63 -15.12
CA LEU A 23 -6.31 7.71 -16.43
C LEU A 23 -6.83 9.12 -16.72
N ARG A 24 -7.52 9.76 -15.76
CA ARG A 24 -7.96 11.15 -15.89
C ARG A 24 -6.77 12.09 -16.10
N SER A 25 -5.66 11.92 -15.37
CA SER A 25 -4.47 12.76 -15.55
C SER A 25 -3.81 12.58 -16.93
N LEU A 26 -3.86 11.38 -17.51
CA LEU A 26 -3.37 11.10 -18.85
C LEU A 26 -4.28 11.70 -19.92
N GLU A 27 -5.60 11.51 -19.79
CA GLU A 27 -6.62 12.13 -20.66
C GLU A 27 -6.49 13.66 -20.67
N GLN A 28 -6.22 14.28 -19.51
CA GLN A 28 -5.97 15.71 -19.39
C GLN A 28 -4.77 16.17 -20.21
N LYS A 29 -3.62 15.49 -20.05
CA LYS A 29 -2.39 15.83 -20.78
C LYS A 29 -2.57 15.65 -22.29
N VAL A 30 -3.20 14.56 -22.72
CA VAL A 30 -3.48 14.28 -24.13
C VAL A 30 -4.45 15.31 -24.71
N SER A 31 -5.52 15.67 -23.97
CA SER A 31 -6.49 16.68 -24.42
C SER A 31 -5.85 18.06 -24.56
N LEU A 32 -4.99 18.46 -23.61
CA LEU A 32 -4.28 19.74 -23.64
C LEU A 32 -3.34 19.84 -24.85
N VAL A 33 -2.49 18.83 -25.06
CA VAL A 33 -1.55 18.80 -26.18
C VAL A 33 -2.29 18.84 -27.53
N ARG A 34 -3.37 18.07 -27.66
CA ARG A 34 -4.24 18.08 -28.86
C ARG A 34 -4.86 19.45 -29.10
N SER A 35 -5.50 20.03 -28.08
CA SER A 35 -6.16 21.34 -28.17
C SER A 35 -5.16 22.45 -28.54
N ALA A 36 -3.94 22.41 -28.01
CA ALA A 36 -2.87 23.33 -28.39
C ALA A 36 -2.42 23.15 -29.85
N ALA A 37 -2.26 21.90 -30.31
CA ALA A 37 -1.90 21.62 -31.71
C ALA A 37 -2.96 22.11 -32.70
N LEU A 38 -4.24 21.85 -32.42
CA LEU A 38 -5.36 22.34 -33.25
C LEU A 38 -5.47 23.87 -33.23
N LEU A 39 -5.17 24.52 -32.08
CA LEU A 39 -5.18 25.98 -31.98
C LEU A 39 -4.10 26.60 -32.86
N VAL A 40 -2.89 26.03 -32.85
CA VAL A 40 -1.79 26.50 -33.72
C VAL A 40 -2.20 26.38 -35.18
N VAL A 41 -2.81 25.28 -35.59
CA VAL A 41 -3.31 25.09 -36.96
C VAL A 41 -4.33 26.15 -37.34
N VAL A 42 -5.32 26.42 -36.48
CA VAL A 42 -6.37 27.41 -36.74
C VAL A 42 -5.80 28.82 -36.84
N LEU A 43 -4.86 29.19 -35.96
CA LEU A 43 -4.25 30.52 -35.93
C LEU A 43 -3.25 30.76 -37.07
N THR A 44 -2.65 29.69 -37.61
CA THR A 44 -1.67 29.77 -38.69
C THR A 44 -2.27 29.49 -40.07
N LEU A 45 -3.57 29.24 -40.16
CA LEU A 45 -4.29 28.95 -41.40
C LEU A 45 -4.26 30.18 -42.32
N PRO A 46 -3.52 30.14 -43.44
CA PRO A 46 -3.47 31.27 -44.35
C PRO A 46 -4.83 31.42 -45.04
N GLU A 47 -5.38 32.63 -45.13
CA GLU A 47 -6.63 32.90 -45.88
C GLU A 47 -6.51 32.43 -47.35
N LYS A 48 -5.30 32.53 -47.92
CA LYS A 48 -4.97 32.06 -49.27
C LYS A 48 -4.94 30.54 -49.43
N ALA A 49 -4.95 29.78 -48.33
CA ALA A 49 -4.99 28.33 -48.37
C ALA A 49 -6.41 27.79 -48.59
N LEU A 50 -7.44 28.63 -48.46
CA LEU A 50 -8.82 28.21 -48.72
C LEU A 50 -9.14 28.27 -50.21
N GLN A 51 -9.96 27.32 -50.66
CA GLN A 51 -10.55 27.42 -51.99
C GLN A 51 -11.47 28.67 -52.05
N PRO A 52 -11.55 29.37 -53.20
CA PRO A 52 -12.32 30.61 -53.31
C PRO A 52 -13.79 30.48 -52.89
N GLN A 53 -14.38 29.31 -53.12
CA GLN A 53 -15.75 28.98 -52.71
C GLN A 53 -15.97 28.94 -51.20
N TYR A 54 -14.92 28.83 -50.38
CA TYR A 54 -15.00 28.80 -48.92
C TYR A 54 -14.46 30.07 -48.25
N ALA A 55 -14.00 31.07 -49.01
CA ALA A 55 -13.41 32.30 -48.47
C ALA A 55 -14.37 33.04 -47.51
N HIS A 56 -15.67 33.07 -47.83
CA HIS A 56 -16.69 33.70 -46.99
C HIS A 56 -17.01 32.92 -45.71
N VAL A 57 -16.64 31.63 -45.63
CA VAL A 57 -16.85 30.75 -44.48
C VAL A 57 -15.64 30.77 -43.53
N PHE A 58 -14.49 31.31 -43.97
CA PHE A 58 -13.23 31.38 -43.20
C PHE A 58 -13.37 31.89 -41.75
N PRO A 59 -13.97 33.06 -41.48
CA PRO A 59 -14.07 33.56 -40.10
C PRO A 59 -14.95 32.66 -39.22
N TYR A 60 -15.97 32.02 -39.80
CA TYR A 60 -16.84 31.08 -39.10
C TYR A 60 -16.14 29.76 -38.78
N LEU A 61 -15.30 29.26 -39.68
CA LEU A 61 -14.44 28.09 -39.47
C LEU A 61 -13.44 28.31 -38.33
N VAL A 62 -12.79 29.47 -38.31
CA VAL A 62 -11.86 29.86 -37.23
C VAL A 62 -12.59 29.97 -35.90
N LEU A 63 -13.74 30.64 -35.87
CA LEU A 63 -14.55 30.80 -34.67
C LEU A 63 -15.07 29.44 -34.14
N LEU A 64 -15.55 28.56 -35.03
CA LEU A 64 -15.99 27.22 -34.69
C LEU A 64 -14.84 26.36 -34.15
N GLY A 65 -13.66 26.45 -34.76
CA GLY A 65 -12.44 25.77 -34.29
C GLY A 65 -12.00 26.25 -32.91
N CYS A 66 -11.96 27.56 -32.68
CA CYS A 66 -11.66 28.14 -31.37
C CYS A 66 -12.70 27.72 -30.32
N ALA A 67 -13.99 27.77 -30.65
CA ALA A 67 -15.06 27.32 -29.76
C ALA A 67 -14.93 25.82 -29.42
N TYR A 68 -14.62 24.98 -30.42
CA TYR A 68 -14.39 23.55 -30.24
C TYR A 68 -13.19 23.24 -29.34
N ILE A 69 -12.07 23.96 -29.51
CA ILE A 69 -10.87 23.82 -28.68
C ILE A 69 -11.14 24.23 -27.23
N LEU A 70 -11.90 25.31 -27.02
CA LEU A 70 -12.31 25.79 -25.70
C LEU A 70 -13.26 24.82 -25.02
N LEU A 71 -14.31 24.36 -25.71
CA LEU A 71 -15.23 23.33 -25.18
C LEU A 71 -14.48 22.02 -24.92
N GLY A 72 -13.57 21.62 -25.80
CA GLY A 72 -12.78 20.40 -25.64
C GLY A 72 -11.76 20.45 -24.50
N GLY A 73 -11.33 21.66 -24.11
CA GLY A 73 -10.50 21.90 -22.94
C GLY A 73 -11.26 22.04 -21.62
N LEU A 74 -12.60 22.14 -21.65
CA LEU A 74 -13.43 22.42 -20.46
C LEU A 74 -14.47 21.31 -20.18
N LEU A 75 -15.06 20.70 -21.21
CA LEU A 75 -16.09 19.65 -21.09
C LEU A 75 -15.63 18.33 -20.46
N PRO A 76 -14.42 17.80 -20.71
CA PRO A 76 -13.96 16.55 -20.10
C PRO A 76 -13.91 16.60 -18.57
N PHE A 77 -14.01 17.80 -18.00
CA PHE A 77 -13.85 18.09 -16.59
C PHE A 77 -15.19 18.20 -15.85
N THR A 78 -16.33 18.27 -16.56
CA THR A 78 -17.65 18.53 -15.96
C THR A 78 -18.60 17.34 -15.99
N THR A 79 -18.33 16.29 -16.78
CA THR A 79 -19.28 15.18 -16.97
C THR A 79 -18.96 13.92 -16.15
N PRO A 80 -19.98 13.17 -15.68
CA PRO A 80 -19.78 11.99 -14.81
C PRO A 80 -19.14 10.77 -15.52
N GLU A 81 -19.36 10.62 -16.83
CA GLU A 81 -18.89 9.46 -17.60
C GLU A 81 -17.75 9.82 -18.58
N PRO A 82 -16.48 9.60 -18.20
CA PRO A 82 -15.32 10.02 -19.00
C PRO A 82 -15.23 9.31 -20.36
N ARG A 83 -15.71 8.06 -20.46
CA ARG A 83 -15.64 7.27 -21.70
C ARG A 83 -16.52 7.80 -22.81
N GLN A 84 -17.78 8.11 -22.52
CA GLN A 84 -18.73 8.61 -23.53
C GLN A 84 -18.27 9.97 -24.07
N MET A 85 -17.78 10.84 -23.18
CA MET A 85 -17.21 12.13 -23.56
C MET A 85 -15.96 11.95 -24.44
N ALA A 86 -15.07 11.02 -24.09
CA ALA A 86 -13.89 10.74 -24.91
C ALA A 86 -14.25 10.30 -26.34
N SER A 87 -15.25 9.42 -26.49
CA SER A 87 -15.76 9.01 -27.81
C SER A 87 -16.37 10.16 -28.59
N LEU A 88 -17.20 10.99 -27.95
CA LEU A 88 -17.84 12.15 -28.58
C LEU A 88 -16.80 13.13 -29.12
N MET A 89 -15.77 13.43 -28.34
CA MET A 89 -14.68 14.31 -28.76
C MET A 89 -13.91 13.79 -29.96
N VAL A 90 -13.69 12.48 -30.05
CA VAL A 90 -13.01 11.87 -31.21
C VAL A 90 -13.85 12.06 -32.48
N VAL A 91 -15.17 11.92 -32.39
CA VAL A 91 -16.07 12.19 -33.53
C VAL A 91 -15.98 13.65 -33.94
N CYS A 92 -16.00 14.59 -32.98
CA CYS A 92 -15.87 16.01 -33.28
C CYS A 92 -14.49 16.36 -33.89
N ASP A 93 -13.40 15.74 -33.42
CA ASP A 93 -12.07 15.91 -34.00
C ASP A 93 -12.04 15.47 -35.47
N LEU A 94 -12.64 14.31 -35.77
CA LEU A 94 -12.71 13.80 -37.14
C LEU A 94 -13.52 14.72 -38.04
N MET A 95 -14.71 15.17 -37.59
CA MET A 95 -15.53 16.14 -38.33
C MET A 95 -14.79 17.44 -38.61
N PHE A 96 -14.08 17.98 -37.60
CA PHE A 96 -13.30 19.20 -37.74
C PHE A 96 -12.17 19.03 -38.76
N CYS A 97 -11.41 17.93 -38.67
CA CYS A 97 -10.35 17.62 -39.63
C CYS A 97 -10.90 17.52 -41.05
N SER A 98 -12.03 16.86 -41.27
CA SER A 98 -12.65 16.74 -42.61
C SER A 98 -13.10 18.07 -43.16
N MET A 99 -13.74 18.90 -42.34
CA MET A 99 -14.21 20.22 -42.75
C MET A 99 -13.03 21.12 -43.14
N LEU A 100 -11.94 21.09 -42.36
CA LEU A 100 -10.73 21.84 -42.66
C LEU A 100 -10.05 21.36 -43.94
N VAL A 101 -9.87 20.04 -44.10
CA VAL A 101 -9.27 19.44 -45.30
C VAL A 101 -10.10 19.79 -46.54
N GLN A 102 -11.42 19.65 -46.47
CA GLN A 102 -12.33 20.05 -47.55
C GLN A 102 -12.21 21.54 -47.92
N ALA A 103 -12.13 22.44 -46.94
CA ALA A 103 -12.04 23.88 -47.17
C ALA A 103 -10.70 24.30 -47.83
N THR A 104 -9.65 23.51 -47.61
CA THR A 104 -8.25 23.81 -47.97
C THR A 104 -7.72 23.05 -49.19
N GLY A 105 -8.59 22.38 -49.96
CA GLY A 105 -8.18 21.69 -51.19
C GLY A 105 -8.47 20.19 -51.23
N GLY A 106 -9.21 19.64 -50.27
CA GLY A 106 -9.54 18.22 -50.26
C GLY A 106 -8.29 17.35 -50.11
N ILE A 107 -8.10 16.39 -51.01
CA ILE A 107 -6.95 15.48 -50.95
C ILE A 107 -5.59 16.14 -51.22
N ASP A 108 -5.57 17.35 -51.80
CA ASP A 108 -4.34 18.12 -51.97
C ASP A 108 -3.96 18.92 -50.71
N SER A 109 -4.85 18.97 -49.72
CA SER A 109 -4.66 19.72 -48.48
C SER A 109 -3.40 19.29 -47.73
N GLY A 110 -2.61 20.26 -47.29
CA GLY A 110 -1.50 20.04 -46.35
C GLY A 110 -1.95 19.58 -44.95
N TYR A 111 -3.24 19.64 -44.66
CA TYR A 111 -3.80 19.34 -43.33
C TYR A 111 -4.29 17.89 -43.18
N LEU A 112 -4.09 17.03 -44.18
CA LEU A 112 -4.41 15.59 -44.11
C LEU A 112 -3.75 14.87 -42.92
N ALA A 113 -2.56 15.33 -42.50
CA ALA A 113 -1.85 14.77 -41.34
C ALA A 113 -2.60 14.99 -40.00
N LEU A 114 -3.60 15.87 -39.93
CA LEU A 114 -4.33 16.10 -38.68
C LEU A 114 -5.18 14.90 -38.25
N TYR A 115 -5.51 13.99 -39.16
CA TYR A 115 -6.18 12.73 -38.85
C TYR A 115 -5.36 11.81 -37.92
N TYR A 116 -4.04 12.01 -37.79
CA TYR A 116 -3.25 11.29 -36.79
C TYR A 116 -3.62 11.67 -35.36
N LEU A 117 -4.05 12.91 -35.10
CA LEU A 117 -4.37 13.38 -33.74
C LEU A 117 -5.56 12.63 -33.09
N PRO A 118 -6.74 12.50 -33.74
CA PRO A 118 -7.85 11.73 -33.17
C PRO A 118 -7.53 10.24 -33.03
N VAL A 119 -6.81 9.65 -33.99
CA VAL A 119 -6.40 8.23 -33.93
C VAL A 119 -5.41 8.00 -32.78
N LEU A 120 -4.41 8.86 -32.62
CA LEU A 120 -3.44 8.81 -31.52
C LEU A 120 -4.14 8.95 -30.17
N ARG A 121 -5.07 9.90 -30.06
CA ARG A 121 -5.89 10.08 -28.85
C ARG A 121 -6.64 8.80 -28.50
N ALA A 122 -7.39 8.24 -29.46
CA ALA A 122 -8.16 7.03 -29.23
C ALA A 122 -7.26 5.85 -28.83
N ALA A 123 -6.07 5.74 -29.43
CA ALA A 123 -5.12 4.69 -29.12
C ALA A 123 -4.49 4.80 -27.72
N VAL A 124 -4.34 6.02 -27.19
CA VAL A 124 -3.78 6.26 -25.84
C VAL A 124 -4.84 6.17 -24.75
N THR A 125 -6.06 6.64 -25.03
CA THR A 125 -7.09 6.86 -23.99
C THR A 125 -8.22 5.85 -24.01
N MET A 126 -8.47 5.17 -25.13
CA MET A 126 -9.62 4.29 -25.31
C MET A 126 -9.22 2.81 -25.41
N GLN A 127 -10.21 1.92 -25.55
CA GLN A 127 -9.94 0.49 -25.76
C GLN A 127 -9.43 0.24 -27.17
N LEU A 128 -8.80 -0.93 -27.36
CA LEU A 128 -8.34 -1.41 -28.66
C LEU A 128 -9.43 -1.30 -29.75
N ARG A 129 -10.65 -1.72 -29.41
CA ARG A 129 -11.79 -1.72 -30.33
C ARG A 129 -12.14 -0.30 -30.79
N ASP A 130 -12.13 0.66 -29.86
CA ASP A 130 -12.49 2.05 -30.14
C ASP A 130 -11.40 2.78 -30.95
N ALA A 131 -10.13 2.49 -30.67
CA ALA A 131 -9.01 2.99 -31.44
C ALA A 131 -9.02 2.50 -32.89
N LEU A 132 -9.29 1.20 -33.10
CA LEU A 132 -9.44 0.62 -34.44
C LEU A 132 -10.67 1.19 -35.16
N ALA A 133 -11.79 1.35 -34.47
CA ALA A 133 -12.99 1.98 -35.04
C ALA A 133 -12.72 3.43 -35.46
N THR A 134 -11.97 4.19 -34.66
CA THR A 134 -11.56 5.57 -34.95
C THR A 134 -10.68 5.62 -36.21
N ALA A 135 -9.69 4.73 -36.31
CA ALA A 135 -8.82 4.65 -37.49
C ALA A 135 -9.62 4.26 -38.74
N GLY A 136 -10.53 3.29 -38.65
CA GLY A 136 -11.41 2.91 -39.76
C GLY A 136 -12.32 4.06 -40.21
N LEU A 137 -12.86 4.85 -39.27
CA LEU A 137 -13.68 6.01 -39.59
C LEU A 137 -12.86 7.12 -40.25
N ALA A 138 -11.62 7.35 -39.80
CA ALA A 138 -10.70 8.27 -40.46
C ALA A 138 -10.43 7.86 -41.92
N VAL A 139 -10.14 6.58 -42.17
CA VAL A 139 -9.91 6.04 -43.53
C VAL A 139 -11.16 6.16 -44.41
N ALA A 140 -12.35 5.88 -43.86
CA ALA A 140 -13.59 6.02 -44.61
C ALA A 140 -13.83 7.48 -45.04
N LEU A 141 -13.46 8.42 -44.18
CA LEU A 141 -13.68 9.84 -44.36
C LEU A 141 -12.67 10.47 -45.34
N THR A 142 -11.40 10.06 -45.27
CA THR A 142 -10.37 10.41 -46.26
C THR A 142 -10.70 9.81 -47.63
N GLY A 143 -11.17 8.56 -47.68
CA GLY A 143 -11.68 7.92 -48.90
C GLY A 143 -12.88 8.65 -49.50
N TYR A 144 -13.85 9.08 -48.68
CA TYR A 144 -14.98 9.88 -49.14
C TYR A 144 -14.54 11.23 -49.73
N LEU A 145 -13.62 11.92 -49.07
CA LEU A 145 -13.04 13.18 -49.59
C LEU A 145 -12.36 12.98 -50.93
N ALA A 146 -11.72 11.83 -51.17
CA ALA A 146 -11.11 11.50 -52.45
C ALA A 146 -12.14 11.29 -53.57
N VAL A 147 -13.29 10.67 -53.27
CA VAL A 147 -14.39 10.52 -54.23
C VAL A 147 -14.97 11.87 -54.65
N LEU A 148 -15.05 12.83 -53.73
CA LEU A 148 -15.54 14.18 -54.03
C LEU A 148 -14.58 15.02 -54.89
N HIS A 149 -13.29 14.69 -54.92
CA HIS A 149 -12.25 15.42 -55.67
C HIS A 149 -11.67 14.54 -56.78
N THR A 150 -12.49 14.19 -57.76
CA THR A 150 -12.02 13.43 -58.93
C THR A 150 -11.03 14.28 -59.73
N HIS A 151 -9.74 13.88 -59.71
CA HIS A 151 -8.74 14.52 -60.55
C HIS A 151 -8.98 14.17 -62.03
N PRO A 152 -8.91 15.14 -62.96
CA PRO A 152 -8.94 14.86 -64.38
C PRO A 152 -7.74 13.98 -64.76
N ALA A 153 -7.99 12.97 -65.59
CA ALA A 153 -6.96 12.04 -66.03
C ALA A 153 -5.77 12.78 -66.66
N GLY A 154 -4.57 12.61 -66.10
CA GLY A 154 -3.31 13.19 -66.62
C GLY A 154 -2.78 14.44 -65.90
N ALA A 155 -3.43 14.92 -64.83
CA ALA A 155 -2.96 16.06 -64.05
C ALA A 155 -1.90 15.66 -62.99
N GLY A 156 -0.61 15.60 -63.38
CA GLY A 156 0.52 15.52 -62.43
C GLY A 156 0.66 14.20 -61.64
N PRO A 157 1.50 14.17 -60.59
CA PRO A 157 1.67 13.00 -59.74
C PRO A 157 0.34 12.60 -59.10
N ASP A 158 0.03 11.31 -59.10
CA ASP A 158 -1.25 10.80 -58.61
C ASP A 158 -1.45 11.13 -57.10
N PRO A 159 -2.40 12.01 -56.74
CA PRO A 159 -2.65 12.39 -55.36
C PRO A 159 -3.19 11.23 -54.51
N TYR A 160 -3.70 10.16 -55.13
CA TYR A 160 -4.19 8.98 -54.41
C TYR A 160 -3.07 8.23 -53.68
N TRP A 161 -1.79 8.33 -54.09
CA TRP A 161 -0.68 7.72 -53.33
C TRP A 161 -0.47 8.38 -51.96
N ARG A 162 -0.66 9.70 -51.84
CA ARG A 162 -0.60 10.42 -50.56
C ARG A 162 -1.70 9.96 -49.61
N LEU A 163 -2.89 9.70 -50.16
CA LEU A 163 -4.03 9.17 -49.42
C LEU A 163 -3.77 7.74 -48.93
N VAL A 164 -3.35 6.85 -49.83
CA VAL A 164 -3.06 5.44 -49.49
C VAL A 164 -1.95 5.34 -48.45
N SER A 165 -0.89 6.13 -48.55
CA SER A 165 0.20 6.15 -47.57
C SER A 165 -0.24 6.72 -46.21
N LEU A 166 -1.11 7.74 -46.19
CA LEU A 166 -1.74 8.24 -44.96
C LEU A 166 -2.62 7.18 -44.31
N ASP A 167 -3.52 6.55 -45.07
CA ASP A 167 -4.46 5.56 -44.53
C ASP A 167 -3.72 4.33 -43.99
N LEU A 168 -2.71 3.84 -44.72
CA LEU A 168 -1.89 2.71 -44.27
C LEU A 168 -1.12 3.03 -42.99
N SER A 169 -0.60 4.26 -42.86
CA SER A 169 0.13 4.67 -41.66
C SER A 169 -0.78 5.01 -40.47
N LEU A 170 -2.01 5.47 -40.69
CA LEU A 170 -3.03 5.60 -39.63
C LEU A 170 -3.39 4.23 -39.06
N LEU A 171 -3.61 3.22 -39.92
CA LEU A 171 -3.86 1.84 -39.52
C LEU A 171 -2.66 1.23 -38.79
N ALA A 172 -1.44 1.42 -39.31
CA ALA A 172 -0.23 0.95 -38.67
C ALA A 172 -0.01 1.60 -37.30
N MET A 173 -0.25 2.90 -37.17
CA MET A 173 -0.13 3.60 -35.88
C MET A 173 -1.17 3.10 -34.88
N ALA A 174 -2.43 2.95 -35.29
CA ALA A 174 -3.48 2.38 -34.43
C ALA A 174 -3.10 0.98 -33.93
N LEU A 175 -2.53 0.14 -34.80
CA LEU A 175 -2.05 -1.21 -34.45
C LEU A 175 -0.84 -1.21 -33.49
N VAL A 176 0.15 -0.34 -33.71
CA VAL A 176 1.34 -0.27 -32.83
C VAL A 176 0.93 0.19 -31.43
N PHE A 177 0.17 1.27 -31.32
CA PHE A 177 -0.28 1.77 -30.02
C PHE A 177 -1.22 0.78 -29.32
N ALA A 178 -2.06 0.08 -30.09
CA ALA A 178 -2.88 -1.02 -29.59
C ALA A 178 -2.06 -2.12 -28.89
N LEU A 179 -0.98 -2.57 -29.52
CA LEU A 179 -0.09 -3.59 -28.99
C LEU A 179 0.64 -3.09 -27.73
N VAL A 180 1.18 -1.87 -27.77
CA VAL A 180 1.84 -1.24 -26.62
C VAL A 180 0.87 -1.10 -25.44
N ALA A 181 -0.38 -0.68 -25.69
CA ALA A 181 -1.39 -0.56 -24.66
C ALA A 181 -1.82 -1.93 -24.10
N GLN A 182 -1.83 -2.98 -24.91
CA GLN A 182 -2.12 -4.35 -24.47
C GLN A 182 -1.02 -4.89 -23.53
N GLU A 183 0.24 -4.65 -23.85
CA GLU A 183 1.37 -5.02 -22.98
C GLU A 183 1.34 -4.22 -21.67
N GLY A 184 1.07 -2.92 -21.74
CA GLY A 184 0.95 -2.06 -20.56
C GLY A 184 -0.11 -2.54 -19.55
N ARG A 185 -1.29 -2.96 -20.03
CA ARG A 185 -2.34 -3.54 -19.18
C ARG A 185 -1.92 -4.84 -18.52
N SER A 186 -1.18 -5.68 -19.25
CA SER A 186 -0.67 -6.97 -18.76
C SER A 186 0.35 -6.75 -17.64
N TYR A 187 1.26 -5.80 -17.83
CA TYR A 187 2.26 -5.42 -16.84
C TYR A 187 1.63 -4.90 -15.55
N HIS A 188 0.66 -3.99 -15.65
CA HIS A 188 0.00 -3.44 -14.47
C HIS A 188 -0.74 -4.51 -13.65
N SER A 189 -1.40 -5.45 -14.33
CA SER A 189 -2.09 -6.57 -13.64
C SER A 189 -1.13 -7.52 -12.93
N ALA A 190 0.05 -7.76 -13.52
CA ALA A 190 1.09 -8.61 -12.94
C ALA A 190 1.69 -7.96 -11.69
N VAL A 191 2.02 -6.67 -11.75
CA VAL A 191 2.54 -5.90 -10.62
C VAL A 191 1.53 -5.84 -9.47
N ALA A 192 0.24 -5.60 -9.77
CA ALA A 192 -0.82 -5.62 -8.77
C ALA A 192 -0.91 -6.97 -8.06
N LYS A 193 -0.93 -8.09 -8.80
CA LYS A 193 -0.94 -9.44 -8.23
C LYS A 193 0.26 -9.72 -7.34
N LEU A 194 1.46 -9.31 -7.77
CA LEU A 194 2.68 -9.49 -7.00
C LEU A 194 2.59 -8.72 -5.67
N SER A 195 2.14 -7.46 -5.71
CA SER A 195 2.00 -6.63 -4.51
C SER A 195 1.03 -7.24 -3.48
N HIS A 196 -0.12 -7.74 -3.93
CA HIS A 196 -1.08 -8.42 -3.06
C HIS A 196 -0.50 -9.71 -2.45
N ALA A 197 0.25 -10.49 -3.23
CA ALA A 197 0.89 -11.70 -2.75
C ALA A 197 1.94 -11.39 -1.66
N THR A 198 2.76 -10.37 -1.86
CA THR A 198 3.75 -9.93 -0.87
C THR A 198 3.11 -9.49 0.44
N ILE A 199 2.02 -8.71 0.38
CA ILE A 199 1.27 -8.29 1.58
C ILE A 199 0.72 -9.50 2.32
N ARG A 200 0.08 -10.43 1.62
CA ARG A 200 -0.49 -11.64 2.23
C ARG A 200 0.56 -12.52 2.89
N LEU A 201 1.72 -12.68 2.27
CA LEU A 201 2.85 -13.39 2.86
C LEU A 201 3.35 -12.71 4.14
N HIS A 202 3.39 -11.37 4.15
CA HIS A 202 3.79 -10.61 5.33
C HIS A 202 2.79 -10.76 6.49
N GLU A 203 1.49 -10.66 6.20
CA GLU A 203 0.43 -10.87 7.19
C GLU A 203 0.48 -12.29 7.77
N GLN A 204 0.59 -13.31 6.92
CA GLN A 204 0.71 -14.71 7.36
C GLN A 204 1.97 -14.92 8.20
N SER A 205 3.10 -14.32 7.80
CA SER A 205 4.34 -14.39 8.58
C SER A 205 4.19 -13.71 9.94
N SER A 206 3.49 -12.57 10.01
CA SER A 206 3.21 -11.86 11.27
C SER A 206 2.33 -12.69 12.20
N GLN A 207 1.25 -13.27 11.69
CA GLN A 207 0.36 -14.14 12.46
C GLN A 207 1.09 -15.38 12.99
N LEU A 208 1.92 -16.01 12.15
CA LEU A 208 2.76 -17.14 12.57
C LEU A 208 3.76 -16.73 13.65
N ARG A 209 4.35 -15.54 13.56
CA ARG A 209 5.24 -15.01 14.60
C ARG A 209 4.49 -14.76 15.90
N GLU A 210 3.33 -14.11 15.86
CA GLU A 210 2.50 -13.87 17.05
C GLU A 210 2.13 -15.19 17.72
N MET A 211 1.63 -16.17 16.98
CA MET A 211 1.33 -17.50 17.52
C MET A 211 2.56 -18.20 18.11
N ALA A 212 3.73 -17.98 17.52
CA ALA A 212 5.00 -18.54 18.00
C ALA A 212 5.64 -17.76 19.16
N GLN A 213 5.09 -16.62 19.57
CA GLN A 213 5.65 -15.77 20.63
C GLN A 213 4.95 -15.91 21.98
N HIS A 214 3.77 -16.53 22.04
CA HIS A 214 2.99 -16.69 23.26
C HIS A 214 3.02 -18.14 23.78
N ASP A 215 2.90 -18.29 25.10
CA ASP A 215 2.72 -19.59 25.75
C ASP A 215 1.26 -20.03 25.63
N ILE A 216 1.05 -21.27 25.16
CA ILE A 216 -0.29 -21.80 24.82
C ILE A 216 -1.20 -21.92 26.05
N VAL A 217 -0.63 -22.13 27.23
CA VAL A 217 -1.41 -22.30 28.46
C VAL A 217 -1.78 -20.94 29.05
N THR A 218 -0.81 -20.04 29.18
CA THR A 218 -0.98 -18.81 29.97
C THR A 218 -1.30 -17.57 29.14
N GLY A 219 -1.06 -17.60 27.83
CA GLY A 219 -1.29 -16.47 26.92
C GLY A 219 -0.27 -15.33 27.04
N VAL A 220 0.62 -15.35 28.03
CA VAL A 220 1.75 -14.41 28.11
C VAL A 220 2.86 -14.81 27.13
N TYR A 221 3.88 -13.97 26.96
CA TYR A 221 4.99 -14.30 26.06
C TYR A 221 5.71 -15.58 26.48
N ASN A 222 6.28 -16.30 25.52
CA ASN A 222 7.10 -17.46 25.82
C ASN A 222 8.56 -17.06 26.09
N ARG A 223 9.35 -18.05 26.54
CA ARG A 223 10.77 -17.87 26.84
C ARG A 223 11.54 -17.25 25.67
N ARG A 224 11.30 -17.72 24.45
CA ARG A 224 12.00 -17.23 23.25
C ARG A 224 11.81 -15.72 23.08
N TYR A 225 10.58 -15.24 23.21
CA TYR A 225 10.29 -13.82 23.11
C TYR A 225 10.94 -13.01 24.25
N ILE A 226 10.95 -13.54 25.48
CA ILE A 226 11.64 -12.90 26.61
C ILE A 226 13.14 -12.77 26.34
N ASP A 227 13.79 -13.83 25.85
CA ASP A 227 15.22 -13.79 25.52
C ASP A 227 15.52 -12.78 24.39
N GLU A 228 14.68 -12.72 23.34
CA GLU A 228 14.76 -11.71 22.27
C GLU A 228 14.57 -10.27 22.79
N ARG A 229 13.65 -10.07 23.74
CA ARG A 229 13.37 -8.76 24.32
C ARG A 229 14.48 -8.31 25.27
N ILE A 230 15.07 -9.22 26.05
CA ILE A 230 16.26 -8.96 26.88
C ILE A 230 17.39 -8.46 25.97
N ASN A 231 17.71 -9.18 24.89
CA ASN A 231 18.73 -8.77 23.93
C ASN A 231 18.47 -7.37 23.36
N SER A 232 17.21 -7.05 23.07
CA SER A 232 16.81 -5.73 22.56
C SER A 232 17.02 -4.61 23.59
N GLU A 233 16.70 -4.84 24.88
CA GLU A 233 16.99 -3.87 25.95
C GLU A 233 18.49 -3.70 26.19
N ILE A 234 19.29 -4.76 26.04
CA ILE A 234 20.75 -4.69 26.16
C ILE A 234 21.32 -3.72 25.11
N VAL A 235 20.92 -3.87 23.84
CA VAL A 235 21.35 -2.97 22.75
C VAL A 235 20.92 -1.54 23.04
N ARG A 236 19.65 -1.34 23.39
CA ARG A 236 19.08 -0.02 23.71
C ARG A 236 19.82 0.66 24.88
N ALA A 237 20.21 -0.11 25.87
CA ALA A 237 20.94 0.38 27.03
C ALA A 237 22.39 0.78 26.70
N HIS A 238 23.04 0.09 25.75
CA HIS A 238 24.37 0.48 25.26
C HIS A 238 24.31 1.76 24.41
N GLU A 239 23.29 1.94 23.59
CA GLU A 239 23.17 3.10 22.70
C GLU A 239 22.66 4.37 23.40
N GLY A 240 21.74 4.22 24.37
CA GLY A 240 21.03 5.34 24.97
C GLY A 240 21.16 5.48 26.49
N GLY A 241 21.95 4.63 27.15
CA GLY A 241 22.10 4.64 28.62
C GLY A 241 20.83 4.27 29.39
N SER A 242 19.86 3.62 28.75
CA SER A 242 18.59 3.24 29.38
C SER A 242 18.78 2.14 30.41
N ARG A 243 18.04 2.22 31.52
CA ARG A 243 18.03 1.22 32.58
C ARG A 243 16.91 0.20 32.38
N PHE A 244 17.10 -1.02 32.84
CA PHE A 244 16.07 -2.07 32.84
C PHE A 244 16.35 -3.10 33.92
N ALA A 245 15.33 -3.84 34.33
CA ALA A 245 15.46 -4.89 35.33
C ALA A 245 14.77 -6.18 34.90
N LEU A 246 15.27 -7.31 35.38
CA LEU A 246 14.71 -8.63 35.15
C LEU A 246 14.28 -9.23 36.48
N VAL A 247 13.05 -9.73 36.55
CA VAL A 247 12.52 -10.48 37.68
C VAL A 247 12.21 -11.90 37.21
N LEU A 248 12.86 -12.88 37.81
CA LEU A 248 12.60 -14.31 37.61
C LEU A 248 11.76 -14.85 38.76
N LEU A 249 10.76 -15.65 38.42
CA LEU A 249 9.73 -16.15 39.31
C LEU A 249 9.66 -17.68 39.17
N GLU A 250 9.55 -18.39 40.27
CA GLU A 250 9.32 -19.84 40.29
C GLU A 250 8.14 -20.18 41.20
N VAL A 251 7.16 -20.88 40.65
CA VAL A 251 5.92 -21.26 41.35
C VAL A 251 6.16 -22.50 42.21
N LYS A 252 5.81 -22.43 43.49
CA LYS A 252 5.88 -23.54 44.44
C LYS A 252 4.48 -24.01 44.83
N GLY A 253 4.33 -25.33 44.93
CA GLY A 253 3.06 -25.99 45.23
C GLY A 253 2.33 -26.54 44.00
N LEU A 254 2.73 -26.16 42.78
CA LEU A 254 2.03 -26.52 41.54
C LEU A 254 1.92 -28.05 41.34
N ARG A 255 2.99 -28.80 41.62
CA ARG A 255 2.96 -30.26 41.53
C ARG A 255 1.94 -30.88 42.50
N ARG A 256 1.89 -30.41 43.75
CA ARG A 256 0.91 -30.88 44.75
C ARG A 256 -0.52 -30.57 44.30
N LEU A 257 -0.74 -29.40 43.71
CA LEU A 257 -2.04 -29.02 43.13
C LEU A 257 -2.43 -29.96 41.98
N ASN A 258 -1.49 -30.24 41.07
CA ASN A 258 -1.72 -31.16 39.94
C ASN A 258 -2.02 -32.58 40.42
N ASP A 259 -1.28 -33.06 41.41
CA ASP A 259 -1.47 -34.40 41.98
C ASP A 259 -2.84 -34.51 42.68
N ALA A 260 -3.32 -33.43 43.32
CA ALA A 260 -4.58 -33.41 44.04
C ALA A 260 -5.83 -33.13 43.19
N ARG A 261 -5.72 -32.28 42.16
CA ARG A 261 -6.86 -31.73 41.39
C ARG A 261 -6.72 -31.88 39.87
N GLY A 262 -5.67 -32.56 39.41
CA GLY A 262 -5.37 -32.79 38.00
C GLY A 262 -4.66 -31.61 37.32
N SER A 263 -4.08 -31.88 36.14
CA SER A 263 -3.30 -30.90 35.36
C SER A 263 -4.11 -29.66 34.97
N ALA A 264 -5.42 -29.81 34.72
CA ALA A 264 -6.29 -28.68 34.37
C ALA A 264 -6.38 -27.64 35.50
N ALA A 265 -6.29 -28.07 36.76
CA ALA A 265 -6.27 -27.16 37.90
C ALA A 265 -4.95 -26.36 37.96
N GLY A 266 -3.82 -27.02 37.67
CA GLY A 266 -2.53 -26.34 37.54
C GLY A 266 -2.50 -25.33 36.40
N ASP A 267 -3.02 -25.71 35.24
CA ASP A 267 -3.12 -24.80 34.09
C ASP A 267 -3.99 -23.58 34.41
N ALA A 268 -5.11 -23.79 35.12
CA ALA A 268 -5.96 -22.70 35.59
C ALA A 268 -5.23 -21.79 36.61
N ALA A 269 -4.44 -22.36 37.52
CA ALA A 269 -3.66 -21.59 38.47
C ALA A 269 -2.55 -20.77 37.79
N LEU A 270 -1.86 -21.34 36.80
CA LEU A 270 -0.88 -20.65 35.99
C LEU A 270 -1.49 -19.50 35.18
N LYS A 271 -2.69 -19.68 34.62
CA LYS A 271 -3.44 -18.60 33.94
C LYS A 271 -3.75 -17.44 34.88
N ARG A 272 -4.28 -17.73 36.07
CA ARG A 272 -4.58 -16.68 37.07
C ARG A 272 -3.34 -15.94 37.53
N LEU A 273 -2.23 -16.67 37.72
CA LEU A 273 -0.95 -16.04 38.03
C LEU A 273 -0.52 -15.13 36.89
N ALA A 274 -0.55 -15.59 35.64
CA ALA A 274 -0.19 -14.79 34.48
C ALA A 274 -1.02 -13.49 34.38
N GLU A 275 -2.34 -13.57 34.60
CA GLU A 275 -3.21 -12.39 34.68
C GLU A 275 -2.81 -11.45 35.82
N LEU A 276 -2.47 -11.98 36.99
CA LEU A 276 -1.99 -11.19 38.12
C LEU A 276 -0.69 -10.45 37.78
N LEU A 277 0.28 -11.13 37.15
CA LEU A 277 1.54 -10.53 36.72
C LEU A 277 1.29 -9.38 35.74
N CYS A 278 0.42 -9.58 34.74
CA CYS A 278 0.05 -8.55 33.77
C CYS A 278 -0.67 -7.35 34.42
N ARG A 279 -1.52 -7.58 35.43
CA ARG A 279 -2.18 -6.48 36.17
C ARG A 279 -1.22 -5.66 37.03
N LEU A 280 -0.18 -6.28 37.57
CA LEU A 280 0.77 -5.62 38.46
C LEU A 280 1.92 -4.90 37.74
N THR A 281 2.08 -5.17 36.45
CA THR A 281 3.10 -4.60 35.56
C THR A 281 2.52 -3.53 34.63
N ARG A 282 3.39 -2.72 34.03
CA ARG A 282 2.99 -1.66 33.09
C ARG A 282 2.91 -2.22 31.68
N ARG A 283 2.19 -1.53 30.78
CA ARG A 283 2.09 -1.91 29.35
C ARG A 283 3.45 -2.00 28.62
N ILE A 284 4.47 -1.28 29.12
CA ILE A 284 5.82 -1.28 28.56
C ILE A 284 6.69 -2.43 29.10
N ASP A 285 6.25 -3.09 30.16
CA ASP A 285 6.93 -4.23 30.76
C ASP A 285 6.53 -5.51 30.01
N THR A 286 7.43 -6.49 29.97
CA THR A 286 7.20 -7.75 29.26
C THR A 286 7.07 -8.88 30.26
N VAL A 287 5.91 -9.51 30.31
CA VAL A 287 5.66 -10.71 31.13
C VAL A 287 5.70 -11.95 30.23
N GLY A 288 6.41 -12.98 30.66
CA GLY A 288 6.43 -14.24 29.92
C GLY A 288 6.69 -15.47 30.78
N ARG A 289 6.32 -16.63 30.25
CA ARG A 289 6.58 -17.94 30.84
C ARG A 289 7.97 -18.41 30.43
N TYR A 290 8.85 -18.58 31.42
CA TYR A 290 10.27 -18.85 31.24
C TYR A 290 10.64 -20.33 31.38
N SER A 291 9.90 -21.08 32.20
CA SER A 291 10.00 -22.54 32.35
C SER A 291 8.60 -23.13 32.59
N GLY A 292 8.49 -24.46 32.76
CA GLY A 292 7.20 -25.11 33.02
C GLY A 292 6.44 -24.53 34.21
N ASP A 293 7.15 -24.14 35.26
CA ASP A 293 6.63 -23.56 36.51
C ASP A 293 7.20 -22.16 36.82
N GLY A 294 7.86 -21.53 35.84
CA GLY A 294 8.58 -20.27 36.05
C GLY A 294 8.18 -19.18 35.08
N PHE A 295 8.20 -17.94 35.57
CA PHE A 295 7.90 -16.74 34.80
C PHE A 295 9.09 -15.77 34.84
N ALA A 296 9.11 -14.88 33.86
CA ALA A 296 10.05 -13.78 33.78
C ALA A 296 9.28 -12.48 33.52
N ILE A 297 9.72 -11.40 34.16
CA ILE A 297 9.23 -10.05 33.91
C ILE A 297 10.41 -9.16 33.59
N LEU A 298 10.41 -8.59 32.39
CA LEU A 298 11.36 -7.57 31.98
C LEU A 298 10.73 -6.19 32.21
N LEU A 299 11.34 -5.41 33.09
CA LEU A 299 10.90 -4.08 33.48
C LEU A 299 11.70 -3.02 32.71
N SER A 300 11.03 -2.34 31.80
CA SER A 300 11.65 -1.29 30.98
C SER A 300 11.82 -0.02 31.83
N ASP A 301 12.93 0.71 31.65
CA ASP A 301 13.22 1.96 32.39
C ASP A 301 13.09 1.82 33.92
N THR A 302 13.57 0.70 34.45
CA THR A 302 13.44 0.35 35.87
C THR A 302 14.78 -0.05 36.47
N ASN A 303 15.05 0.42 37.70
CA ASN A 303 16.25 0.08 38.48
C ASN A 303 15.97 -1.04 39.50
N ALA A 304 17.00 -1.41 40.28
CA ALA A 304 16.90 -2.47 41.28
C ALA A 304 15.79 -2.22 42.32
N ALA A 305 15.67 -0.99 42.84
CA ALA A 305 14.62 -0.63 43.80
C ALA A 305 13.21 -0.79 43.22
N GLY A 306 13.01 -0.49 41.93
CA GLY A 306 11.74 -0.72 41.25
C GLY A 306 11.42 -2.21 41.08
N ALA A 307 12.42 -3.03 40.76
CA ALA A 307 12.27 -4.48 40.69
C ALA A 307 11.93 -5.10 42.06
N GLU A 308 12.60 -4.63 43.11
CA GLU A 308 12.32 -5.02 44.50
C GLU A 308 10.91 -4.63 44.93
N ALA A 309 10.47 -3.41 44.61
CA ALA A 309 9.10 -2.97 44.91
C ALA A 309 8.04 -3.83 44.19
N LEU A 310 8.29 -4.26 42.95
CA LEU A 310 7.41 -5.20 42.27
C LEU A 310 7.43 -6.58 42.95
N ALA A 311 8.61 -7.09 43.34
CA ALA A 311 8.73 -8.35 44.05
C ALA A 311 7.94 -8.33 45.37
N ALA A 312 8.04 -7.24 46.15
CA ALA A 312 7.28 -7.07 47.39
C ALA A 312 5.76 -7.05 47.14
N ARG A 313 5.30 -6.32 46.11
CA ARG A 313 3.88 -6.31 45.71
C ARG A 313 3.38 -7.68 45.30
N LEU A 314 4.20 -8.46 44.58
CA LEU A 314 3.88 -9.83 44.18
C LEU A 314 3.76 -10.76 45.39
N MET A 315 4.66 -10.64 46.37
CA MET A 315 4.59 -11.44 47.60
C MET A 315 3.29 -11.18 48.36
N VAL A 316 2.91 -9.91 48.56
CA VAL A 316 1.65 -9.54 49.22
C VAL A 316 0.43 -10.07 48.45
N ALA A 317 0.44 -9.93 47.12
CA ALA A 317 -0.67 -10.41 46.30
C ALA A 317 -0.84 -11.94 46.33
N MET A 318 0.21 -12.68 46.64
CA MET A 318 0.22 -14.15 46.71
C MET A 318 -0.10 -14.70 48.11
N GLU A 319 -0.16 -13.87 49.16
CA GLU A 319 -0.46 -14.33 50.53
C GLU A 319 -1.82 -15.05 50.63
N HIS A 320 -2.78 -14.62 49.82
CA HIS A 320 -4.15 -15.14 49.81
C HIS A 320 -4.43 -15.94 48.52
N ASP A 321 -3.41 -16.59 47.95
CA ASP A 321 -3.62 -17.42 46.76
C ASP A 321 -4.59 -18.59 47.08
N PRO A 322 -5.69 -18.74 46.31
CA PRO A 322 -6.75 -19.70 46.63
C PRO A 322 -6.31 -21.16 46.53
N ASP A 323 -5.21 -21.46 45.83
CA ASP A 323 -4.67 -22.81 45.69
C ASP A 323 -3.41 -23.03 46.57
N GLY A 324 -3.09 -22.07 47.46
CA GLY A 324 -1.95 -22.14 48.36
C GLY A 324 -0.59 -22.11 47.66
N LEU A 325 -0.55 -21.56 46.44
CA LEU A 325 0.70 -21.40 45.70
C LEU A 325 1.52 -20.26 46.29
N THR A 326 2.84 -20.40 46.18
CA THR A 326 3.79 -19.37 46.64
C THR A 326 4.86 -19.16 45.59
N LEU A 327 5.50 -17.99 45.61
CA LEU A 327 6.54 -17.65 44.65
C LEU A 327 7.91 -17.66 45.32
N LEU A 328 8.91 -18.13 44.59
CA LEU A 328 10.29 -17.72 44.79
C LEU A 328 10.61 -16.66 43.74
N ILE A 329 11.29 -15.60 44.17
CA ILE A 329 11.61 -14.46 43.32
C ILE A 329 13.12 -14.21 43.37
N GLY A 330 13.72 -13.96 42.22
CA GLY A 330 15.06 -13.39 42.10
C GLY A 330 15.03 -12.27 41.08
N TYR A 331 15.78 -11.20 41.30
CA TYR A 331 15.78 -10.06 40.39
C TYR A 331 17.18 -9.47 40.23
N ALA A 332 17.39 -8.77 39.12
CA ALA A 332 18.61 -8.03 38.84
C ALA A 332 18.26 -6.79 37.99
N ALA A 333 19.10 -5.76 38.03
CA ALA A 333 18.94 -4.54 37.25
C ALA A 333 20.24 -4.08 36.57
N PHE A 334 20.09 -3.48 35.40
CA PHE A 334 21.14 -2.83 34.63
C PHE A 334 20.83 -1.33 34.44
N PRO A 335 21.80 -0.43 34.65
CA PRO A 335 23.04 -0.68 35.39
C PRO A 335 22.74 -0.89 36.89
N GLY A 336 23.60 -1.61 37.60
CA GLY A 336 23.44 -1.82 39.04
C GLY A 336 23.97 -3.18 39.50
N THR A 337 23.07 -4.14 39.71
CA THR A 337 23.45 -5.49 40.17
C THR A 337 24.14 -6.31 39.07
N ALA A 338 24.04 -5.89 37.80
CA ALA A 338 24.75 -6.50 36.67
C ALA A 338 25.52 -5.43 35.87
N GLY A 339 26.74 -5.77 35.43
CA GLY A 339 27.60 -4.89 34.64
C GLY A 339 27.36 -4.98 33.14
N ASN A 340 26.66 -6.01 32.67
CA ASN A 340 26.18 -6.14 31.30
C ASN A 340 24.90 -6.99 31.24
N GLY A 341 24.28 -7.01 30.07
CA GLY A 341 23.06 -7.74 29.81
C GLY A 341 23.09 -9.25 30.03
N VAL A 342 24.25 -9.88 29.79
CA VAL A 342 24.44 -11.32 29.96
C VAL A 342 24.52 -11.68 31.45
N GLU A 343 25.17 -10.83 32.24
CA GLU A 343 25.22 -10.95 33.70
C GLU A 343 23.85 -10.80 34.36
N LEU A 344 22.95 -9.99 33.79
CA LEU A 344 21.62 -9.74 34.35
C LEU A 344 20.83 -11.02 34.61
N VAL A 345 20.78 -11.93 33.64
CA VAL A 345 20.06 -13.21 33.76
C VAL A 345 20.72 -14.08 34.82
N LYS A 346 22.06 -14.09 34.87
CA LYS A 346 22.84 -14.87 35.82
C LYS A 346 22.60 -14.40 37.26
N GLU A 347 22.62 -13.10 37.51
CA GLU A 347 22.40 -12.52 38.85
C GLU A 347 20.97 -12.74 39.35
N ALA A 348 19.97 -12.53 38.50
CA ALA A 348 18.58 -12.82 38.84
C ALA A 348 18.39 -14.31 39.19
N ALA A 349 19.02 -15.22 38.43
CA ALA A 349 18.97 -16.65 38.67
C ALA A 349 19.74 -17.07 39.94
N ALA A 350 20.86 -16.42 40.26
CA ALA A 350 21.65 -16.66 41.47
C ALA A 350 20.85 -16.29 42.73
N MET A 351 20.16 -15.14 42.70
CA MET A 351 19.26 -14.71 43.78
C MET A 351 18.11 -15.71 43.96
N LEU A 352 17.45 -16.11 42.88
CA LEU A 352 16.37 -17.10 42.92
C LEU A 352 16.83 -18.43 43.54
N SER A 353 18.01 -18.90 43.15
CA SER A 353 18.61 -20.14 43.66
C SER A 353 18.98 -20.06 45.15
N SER A 354 19.46 -18.91 45.59
CA SER A 354 19.75 -18.63 47.00
C SER A 354 18.47 -18.66 47.83
N ASN A 355 17.39 -18.03 47.34
CA ASN A 355 16.07 -18.05 47.99
C ASN A 355 15.47 -19.46 48.04
N ARG A 356 15.64 -20.24 46.97
CA ARG A 356 15.25 -21.67 46.94
C ARG A 356 15.94 -22.47 48.03
N SER A 357 17.25 -22.28 48.18
CA SER A 357 18.07 -22.99 49.17
C SER A 357 17.75 -22.58 50.61
N ALA A 358 17.49 -21.30 50.85
CA ALA A 358 17.06 -20.79 52.16
C ALA A 358 15.72 -21.41 52.59
N ARG A 359 14.75 -21.46 51.67
CA ARG A 359 13.44 -22.05 51.93
C ARG A 359 13.50 -23.56 52.20
N PHE A 360 14.36 -24.28 51.48
CA PHE A 360 14.59 -25.71 51.71
C PHE A 360 15.12 -25.97 53.13
N ARG A 361 16.10 -25.18 53.59
CA ARG A 361 16.65 -25.28 54.96
C ARG A 361 15.61 -25.01 56.05
N GLN A 362 14.72 -24.04 55.85
CA GLN A 362 13.62 -23.78 56.79
C GLN A 362 12.66 -24.97 56.88
N SER A 363 12.30 -25.58 55.75
CA SER A 363 11.43 -26.76 55.72
C SER A 363 12.06 -27.99 56.39
N SER A 364 13.37 -28.22 56.23
CA SER A 364 14.04 -29.35 56.88
C SER A 364 14.17 -29.15 58.40
N SER A 365 14.52 -27.93 58.85
CA SER A 365 14.64 -27.62 60.28
C SER A 365 13.32 -27.65 61.06
N GLY A 366 12.19 -27.40 60.39
CA GLY A 366 10.85 -27.48 61.01
C GLY A 366 10.35 -28.92 61.17
N THR A 367 10.88 -29.88 60.39
CA THR A 367 10.48 -31.29 60.44
C THR A 367 11.18 -32.03 61.59
N GLU A 368 12.40 -31.63 61.96
CA GLU A 368 13.15 -32.20 63.11
C GLU A 368 12.67 -31.72 64.49
N ARG A 369 11.84 -30.68 64.57
CA ARG A 369 11.27 -30.16 65.83
C ARG A 369 9.88 -30.70 66.17
N SER A 370 9.27 -31.52 65.30
CA SER A 370 7.93 -32.11 65.50
C SER A 370 7.95 -33.65 65.62
N ALA A 371 9.13 -34.25 65.79
CA ALA A 371 9.33 -35.63 66.20
C ALA A 371 9.90 -35.64 67.62
#